data_AF-A0A068RMI5-F1
#
_entry.id   AF-A0A068RMI5-F1
#
_cell.length_a   1.000
_cell.length_b   1.000
_cell.length_c   1.000
_cell.angle_alpha   90.00
_cell.angle_beta   90.00
_cell.angle_gamma   90.00
#
_symmetry.space_group_name_H-M   'P 1'
#
loop_
_entity.id
_entity.type
_entity.pdbx_description
1 polymer ?
#
loop_
_entity_poly.entity_id
_entity_poly.type
_entity_poly.pdbx_seq_one_letter_code
_entity_poly.pdbx_strand_id
1 'polypeptide(L)'
;MSASTEVSNDTAVYEAFTKYDFDSDQQFQSGMSSILKQADANPETREQTLERAKWFYYNKFIQAFDFEGYQKWKSQDDTSSKEEVQQEQQQPDHSKEKDTKENDDKPPKFTFQELVEMIESGKEIPGIRQIPNKLNDGTPSEPKMPVRRKPWEKALEDQ
;
A
#
# COMPACT_ATOMS: atom_id res chain seq x y z
N MET A 1 -23.36 -9.27 32.06
CA MET A 1 -23.36 -7.79 31.97
C MET A 1 -21.90 -7.33 31.84
N SER A 2 -21.31 -7.45 30.65
CA SER A 2 -19.84 -7.30 30.49
C SER A 2 -19.40 -6.40 29.34
N ALA A 3 -20.32 -5.73 28.65
CA ALA A 3 -20.00 -4.95 27.44
C ALA A 3 -19.69 -3.46 27.68
N SER A 4 -20.00 -2.91 28.86
CA SER A 4 -19.86 -1.46 29.10
C SER A 4 -18.45 -1.01 29.47
N THR A 5 -17.56 -1.92 29.87
CA THR A 5 -16.19 -1.57 30.30
C THR A 5 -15.18 -1.44 29.17
N GLU A 6 -15.39 -2.10 28.03
CA GLU A 6 -14.45 -2.01 26.89
C GLU A 6 -14.57 -0.67 26.16
N VAL A 7 -15.80 -0.19 25.96
CA VAL A 7 -16.10 1.09 25.28
C VAL A 7 -15.46 2.28 26.00
N SER A 8 -15.43 2.28 27.34
CA SER A 8 -14.82 3.37 28.11
C SER A 8 -13.29 3.41 27.98
N ASN A 9 -12.64 2.25 27.88
CA ASN A 9 -11.20 2.20 27.68
C ASN A 9 -10.83 2.66 26.26
N ASP A 10 -11.57 2.21 25.25
CA ASP A 10 -11.34 2.60 23.86
C ASP A 10 -11.48 4.12 23.65
N THR A 11 -12.48 4.75 24.28
CA THR A 11 -12.66 6.20 24.22
C THR A 11 -11.44 6.96 24.76
N ALA A 12 -10.85 6.48 25.87
CA ALA A 12 -9.65 7.09 26.43
C ALA A 12 -8.43 6.95 25.49
N VAL A 13 -8.34 5.84 24.76
CA VAL A 13 -7.30 5.63 23.74
C VAL A 13 -7.49 6.56 22.55
N TYR A 14 -8.74 6.75 22.09
CA TYR A 14 -9.06 7.68 21.01
C TYR A 14 -8.69 9.13 21.37
N GLU A 15 -8.97 9.56 22.60
CA GLU A 15 -8.53 10.86 23.09
C GLU A 15 -7.01 10.99 23.19
N ALA A 16 -6.33 9.95 23.64
CA ALA A 16 -4.87 9.95 23.71
C ALA A 16 -4.25 10.03 22.31
N PHE A 17 -4.85 9.34 21.33
CA PHE A 17 -4.45 9.40 19.93
C PHE A 17 -4.65 10.80 19.33
N THR A 18 -5.76 11.49 19.60
CA THR A 18 -5.99 12.84 19.07
C THR A 18 -5.10 13.91 19.71
N LYS A 19 -4.71 13.72 20.98
CA LYS A 19 -3.80 14.61 21.71
C LYS A 19 -2.32 14.37 21.40
N TYR A 20 -1.99 13.27 20.71
CA TYR A 20 -0.62 12.91 20.42
C TYR A 20 0.01 13.84 19.37
N ASP A 21 1.19 14.39 19.69
CA ASP A 21 1.92 15.30 18.81
C ASP A 21 2.78 14.54 17.79
N PHE A 22 2.16 14.20 16.66
CA PHE A 22 2.84 13.55 15.54
C PHE A 22 3.85 14.46 14.83
N ASP A 23 3.82 15.77 15.03
CA ASP A 23 4.72 16.71 14.35
C ASP A 23 6.08 16.81 15.04
N SER A 24 6.13 16.55 16.35
CA SER A 24 7.37 16.48 17.13
C SER A 24 8.14 15.16 16.97
N ASP A 25 7.47 14.07 16.57
CA ASP A 25 8.10 12.74 16.44
C ASP A 25 8.91 12.58 15.13
N GLN A 26 10.24 12.57 15.26
CA GLN A 26 11.14 12.39 14.10
C GLN A 26 11.02 11.03 13.41
N GLN A 27 10.73 9.95 14.14
CA GLN A 27 10.61 8.62 13.55
C GLN A 27 9.38 8.57 12.63
N PHE A 28 8.27 9.11 13.12
CA PHE A 28 7.05 9.24 12.34
C PHE A 28 7.26 10.12 11.10
N GLN A 29 7.82 11.31 11.26
CA GLN A 29 8.04 12.27 10.16
C GLN A 29 8.94 11.70 9.05
N SER A 30 10.01 10.98 9.44
CA SER A 30 10.90 10.32 8.48
C SER A 30 10.15 9.32 7.60
N GLY A 31 9.28 8.50 8.18
CA GLY A 31 8.46 7.53 7.46
C GLY A 31 7.34 8.18 6.63
N MET A 32 6.72 9.22 7.16
CA MET A 32 5.61 9.92 6.50
C MET A 32 6.03 10.55 5.17
N SER A 33 7.25 11.10 5.09
CA SER A 33 7.77 11.73 3.87
C SER A 33 7.84 10.76 2.67
N SER A 34 8.01 9.46 2.91
CA SER A 34 8.00 8.44 1.86
C SER A 34 6.59 8.09 1.40
N ILE A 35 5.62 8.14 2.31
CA ILE A 35 4.21 7.82 2.04
C ILE A 35 3.56 8.97 1.27
N LEU A 36 3.88 10.22 1.60
CA LEU A 36 3.28 11.40 0.98
C LEU A 36 3.67 11.56 -0.50
N LYS A 37 4.93 11.26 -0.85
CA LYS A 37 5.42 11.27 -2.24
C LYS A 37 4.64 10.36 -3.17
N GLN A 38 4.05 9.28 -2.64
CA GLN A 38 3.21 8.35 -3.39
C GLN A 38 1.77 8.86 -3.52
N ALA A 39 1.31 9.65 -2.54
CA ALA A 39 -0.08 10.12 -2.42
C ALA A 39 -0.36 11.48 -3.08
N ASP A 40 0.66 12.19 -3.57
CA ASP A 40 0.54 13.53 -4.19
C ASP A 40 -0.32 13.58 -5.47
N ALA A 41 -0.79 12.44 -5.99
CA ALA A 41 -1.66 12.37 -7.16
C ALA A 41 -3.12 12.82 -6.89
N ASN A 42 -3.60 12.82 -5.64
CA ASN A 42 -4.96 13.25 -5.29
C ASN A 42 -5.02 13.80 -3.84
N PRO A 43 -5.48 15.06 -3.64
CA PRO A 43 -5.53 15.68 -2.31
C PRO A 43 -6.44 14.97 -1.30
N GLU A 44 -7.58 14.42 -1.74
CA GLU A 44 -8.51 13.70 -0.84
C GLU A 44 -7.89 12.38 -0.36
N THR A 45 -7.16 11.71 -1.25
CA THR A 45 -6.39 10.51 -0.91
C THR A 45 -5.24 10.83 0.03
N ARG A 46 -4.69 12.05 -0.02
CA ARG A 46 -3.60 12.48 0.86
C ARG A 46 -4.02 12.53 2.32
N GLU A 47 -5.16 13.15 2.62
CA GLU A 47 -5.66 13.27 3.99
C GLU A 47 -6.00 11.90 4.60
N GLN A 48 -6.69 11.04 3.84
CA GLN A 48 -6.99 9.67 4.26
C GLN A 48 -5.70 8.84 4.49
N THR A 49 -4.69 9.05 3.65
CA THR A 49 -3.40 8.38 3.80
C THR A 49 -2.66 8.86 5.04
N LEU A 50 -2.71 10.16 5.33
CA LEU A 50 -2.13 10.74 6.55
C LEU A 50 -2.78 10.15 7.81
N GLU A 51 -4.11 10.08 7.86
CA GLU A 51 -4.83 9.53 9.02
C GLU A 51 -4.50 8.04 9.22
N ARG A 52 -4.49 7.25 8.14
CA ARG A 52 -4.10 5.83 8.21
C ARG A 52 -2.67 5.65 8.68
N ALA A 53 -1.74 6.49 8.23
CA ALA A 53 -0.34 6.42 8.65
C ALA A 53 -0.18 6.79 10.13
N LYS A 54 -0.88 7.83 10.62
CA LYS A 54 -0.93 8.19 12.04
C LYS A 54 -1.43 7.03 12.89
N TRP A 55 -2.56 6.43 12.50
CA TRP A 55 -3.12 5.26 13.19
C TRP A 55 -2.14 4.09 13.20
N PHE A 56 -1.55 3.76 12.05
CA PHE A 56 -0.61 2.63 11.94
C PHE A 56 0.61 2.80 12.86
N TYR A 57 1.17 4.01 12.91
CA TYR A 57 2.28 4.32 13.80
C TYR A 57 1.89 4.16 15.27
N TYR A 58 0.78 4.79 15.66
CA TYR A 58 0.32 4.74 17.05
C TYR A 58 0.00 3.31 17.49
N ASN A 59 -0.66 2.53 16.63
CA ASN A 59 -0.97 1.13 16.87
C ASN A 59 0.30 0.28 17.06
N LYS A 60 1.34 0.55 16.26
CA LYS A 60 2.60 -0.20 16.29
C LYS A 60 3.49 0.11 17.49
N PHE A 61 3.54 1.37 17.94
CA PHE A 61 4.55 1.82 18.90
C PHE A 61 3.99 2.24 20.26
N ILE A 62 2.72 2.62 20.35
CA ILE A 62 2.14 3.20 21.57
C ILE A 62 1.06 2.27 22.11
N GLN A 63 -0.06 2.13 21.40
CA GLN A 63 -1.18 1.33 21.84
C GLN A 63 -2.05 0.91 20.66
N ALA A 64 -2.33 -0.39 20.56
CA ALA A 64 -3.19 -0.93 19.52
C ALA A 64 -4.66 -0.61 19.82
N PHE A 65 -5.37 -0.14 18.80
CA PHE A 65 -6.81 0.09 18.82
C PHE A 65 -7.40 -0.01 17.42
N ASP A 66 -8.72 -0.17 17.34
CA ASP A 66 -9.43 -0.34 16.08
C ASP A 66 -9.67 1.00 15.35
N PHE A 67 -9.31 1.03 14.06
CA PHE A 67 -9.47 2.24 13.25
C PHE A 67 -10.95 2.55 12.98
N GLU A 68 -11.78 1.52 12.75
CA GLU A 68 -13.19 1.70 12.44
C GLU A 68 -13.97 2.22 13.66
N GLY A 69 -13.64 1.72 14.86
CA GLY A 69 -14.12 2.26 16.13
C GLY A 69 -13.79 3.73 16.33
N TYR A 70 -12.54 4.13 16.06
CA TYR A 70 -12.12 5.54 16.13
C TYR A 70 -12.88 6.44 15.14
N GLN A 71 -13.09 6.00 13.90
CA GLN A 71 -13.84 6.79 12.92
C GLN A 71 -15.29 7.02 13.36
N LYS A 72 -15.95 5.99 13.94
CA LYS A 72 -17.30 6.13 14.48
C LYS A 72 -17.36 7.11 15.65
N TRP A 73 -16.39 7.04 16.56
CA TRP A 73 -16.27 7.98 17.68
C TRP A 73 -16.00 9.41 17.21
N LYS A 74 -15.10 9.60 16.24
CA LYS A 74 -14.81 10.92 15.65
C LYS A 74 -16.05 11.54 15.01
N SER A 75 -16.82 10.74 14.26
CA SER A 75 -18.10 11.20 13.70
C SER A 75 -19.14 11.56 14.78
N GLN A 76 -19.10 10.91 15.96
CA GLN A 76 -19.99 11.27 17.08
C GLN A 76 -19.57 12.60 17.73
N ASP A 77 -18.27 12.87 17.86
CA ASP A 77 -17.77 14.15 18.40
C ASP A 77 -18.03 15.33 17.44
N ASP A 78 -17.93 15.10 16.11
CA ASP A 78 -18.21 16.10 15.07
C ASP A 78 -19.72 16.41 14.87
N THR A 79 -20.64 15.58 15.40
CA THR A 79 -22.09 15.76 15.17
C THR A 79 -22.76 16.95 15.88
N SER A 80 -22.02 17.83 16.56
CA SER A 80 -22.57 19.15 16.93
C SER A 80 -22.37 20.21 15.84
N SER A 81 -21.64 19.92 14.76
CA SER A 81 -21.49 20.85 13.64
C SER A 81 -21.12 20.11 12.36
N LYS A 82 -22.17 19.71 11.61
CA LYS A 82 -22.25 19.55 10.13
C LYS A 82 -22.77 18.18 9.71
N GLU A 83 -24.07 18.15 9.43
CA GLU A 83 -24.77 17.08 8.73
C GLU A 83 -24.39 17.02 7.24
N GLU A 84 -24.32 15.77 6.75
CA GLU A 84 -24.39 15.26 5.37
C GLU A 84 -23.16 15.51 4.46
N VAL A 85 -22.55 14.48 3.82
CA VAL A 85 -23.18 13.53 2.90
C VAL A 85 -22.40 12.19 2.77
N GLN A 86 -23.18 11.10 2.82
CA GLN A 86 -23.11 9.78 2.16
C GLN A 86 -21.85 8.90 2.19
N GLN A 87 -21.99 7.90 3.06
CA GLN A 87 -21.95 6.47 2.72
C GLN A 87 -22.37 6.15 1.26
N GLU A 88 -21.45 5.64 0.44
CA GLU A 88 -21.82 4.85 -0.73
C GLU A 88 -20.82 3.69 -0.94
N GLN A 89 -21.28 2.50 -0.53
CA GLN A 89 -20.92 1.26 -1.21
C GLN A 89 -21.43 1.38 -2.64
N GLN A 90 -20.55 1.27 -3.65
CA GLN A 90 -20.87 0.79 -5.00
C GLN A 90 -19.61 0.71 -5.89
N GLN A 91 -19.22 -0.50 -6.29
CA GLN A 91 -19.04 -0.78 -7.72
C GLN A 91 -20.44 -1.12 -8.29
N PRO A 92 -20.76 -1.01 -9.60
CA PRO A 92 -19.86 -1.04 -10.77
C PRO A 92 -20.19 -0.06 -11.93
N ASP A 93 -19.37 -0.17 -12.98
CA ASP A 93 -19.71 -0.07 -14.42
C ASP A 93 -19.29 1.15 -15.26
N HIS A 94 -19.11 0.85 -16.55
CA HIS A 94 -18.19 1.35 -17.56
C HIS A 94 -18.50 2.74 -18.14
N SER A 95 -17.46 3.43 -18.62
CA SER A 95 -17.22 3.66 -20.06
C SER A 95 -16.33 4.89 -20.28
N LYS A 96 -15.08 4.67 -20.68
CA LYS A 96 -14.38 5.67 -21.50
C LYS A 96 -13.43 4.99 -22.48
N GLU A 97 -13.99 4.61 -23.63
CA GLU A 97 -13.21 4.45 -24.85
C GLU A 97 -12.73 5.84 -25.32
N LYS A 98 -11.41 6.00 -25.47
CA LYS A 98 -10.76 6.26 -26.76
C LYS A 98 -9.28 6.58 -26.57
N ASP A 99 -8.47 5.67 -27.10
CA ASP A 99 -7.35 5.95 -28.01
C ASP A 99 -6.41 7.12 -27.65
N THR A 100 -5.28 6.85 -26.99
CA THR A 100 -3.98 7.37 -27.46
C THR A 100 -2.82 6.54 -26.91
N LYS A 101 -1.89 6.21 -27.81
CA LYS A 101 -0.62 5.52 -27.57
C LYS A 101 0.28 6.31 -26.60
N GLU A 102 0.79 5.68 -25.53
CA GLU A 102 2.16 5.92 -25.05
C GLU A 102 2.61 4.92 -23.97
N ASN A 103 3.92 4.79 -23.86
CA ASN A 103 4.71 3.82 -23.11
C ASN A 103 4.51 3.95 -21.58
N ASP A 104 3.77 3.05 -20.95
CA ASP A 104 3.87 2.83 -19.49
C ASP A 104 3.88 1.32 -19.24
N ASP A 105 5.01 0.81 -18.76
CA ASP A 105 5.33 -0.62 -18.53
C ASP A 105 4.59 -1.18 -17.31
N LYS A 106 3.32 -0.79 -17.14
CA LYS A 106 2.44 -1.31 -16.09
C LYS A 106 1.33 -2.13 -16.73
N PRO A 107 1.25 -3.45 -16.46
CA PRO A 107 0.19 -4.26 -17.03
C PRO A 107 -1.17 -3.71 -16.59
N PRO A 108 -2.18 -3.70 -17.48
CA PRO A 108 -3.53 -3.29 -17.12
C PRO A 108 -4.02 -4.10 -15.93
N LYS A 109 -4.53 -3.42 -14.91
CA LYS A 109 -5.07 -4.04 -13.70
C LYS A 109 -6.51 -4.47 -13.97
N PHE A 110 -6.78 -5.76 -13.89
CA PHE A 110 -8.13 -6.33 -14.02
C PHE A 110 -8.70 -6.64 -12.66
N THR A 111 -10.03 -6.61 -12.54
CA THR A 111 -10.70 -7.13 -11.34
C THR A 111 -10.62 -8.65 -11.31
N PHE A 112 -10.76 -9.25 -10.12
CA PHE A 112 -10.73 -10.71 -9.99
C PHE A 112 -11.84 -11.38 -10.82
N GLN A 113 -13.03 -10.77 -10.83
CA GLN A 113 -14.17 -11.27 -11.59
C GLN A 113 -13.89 -11.26 -13.10
N GLU A 114 -13.33 -10.17 -13.61
CA GLU A 114 -12.96 -10.04 -15.02
C GLU A 114 -11.88 -11.04 -15.43
N LEU A 115 -10.89 -11.29 -14.55
CA LEU A 115 -9.89 -12.33 -14.78
C LEU A 115 -10.50 -13.73 -14.86
N VAL A 116 -11.45 -14.06 -13.98
CA VAL A 116 -12.16 -15.34 -14.00
C VAL A 116 -12.94 -15.49 -15.30
N GLU A 117 -13.68 -14.46 -15.72
CA GLU A 117 -14.42 -14.48 -16.99
C GLU A 117 -13.48 -14.61 -18.20
N MET A 118 -12.33 -13.96 -18.19
CA MET A 118 -11.33 -14.12 -19.25
C MET A 118 -10.78 -15.55 -19.31
N ILE A 119 -10.57 -16.19 -18.15
CA ILE A 119 -10.15 -17.59 -18.07
C ILE A 119 -11.26 -18.52 -18.58
N GLU A 120 -12.50 -18.32 -18.14
CA GLU A 120 -13.65 -19.14 -18.54
C GLU A 120 -14.00 -18.99 -20.02
N SER A 121 -13.89 -17.78 -20.57
CA SER A 121 -14.11 -17.49 -21.99
C SER A 121 -12.91 -17.81 -22.88
N GLY A 122 -11.77 -18.21 -22.31
CA GLY A 122 -10.55 -18.53 -23.04
C GLY A 122 -9.87 -17.35 -23.72
N LYS A 123 -10.13 -16.12 -23.26
CA LYS A 123 -9.49 -14.91 -23.78
C LYS A 123 -8.06 -14.79 -23.24
N GLU A 124 -7.14 -14.34 -24.09
CA GLU A 124 -5.76 -14.10 -23.70
C GLU A 124 -5.67 -12.98 -22.67
N ILE A 125 -4.95 -13.22 -21.56
CA ILE A 125 -4.74 -12.22 -20.52
C ILE A 125 -3.66 -11.23 -21.01
N PRO A 126 -3.99 -9.95 -21.20
CA PRO A 126 -3.05 -8.98 -21.72
C PRO A 126 -1.96 -8.68 -20.68
N GLY A 127 -0.76 -8.38 -21.17
CA GLY A 127 0.42 -8.12 -20.33
C GLY A 127 1.24 -9.37 -19.98
N ILE A 128 0.78 -10.59 -20.32
CA ILE A 128 1.61 -11.79 -20.21
C ILE A 128 2.63 -11.82 -21.34
N ARG A 129 3.91 -11.94 -20.97
CA ARG A 129 5.01 -12.11 -21.93
C ARG A 129 4.92 -13.50 -22.54
N GLN A 130 4.74 -13.56 -23.86
CA GLN A 130 4.75 -14.82 -24.61
C GLN A 130 6.16 -15.41 -24.58
N ILE A 131 6.33 -16.54 -23.88
CA ILE A 131 7.58 -17.29 -23.87
C ILE A 131 7.49 -18.32 -24.99
N PRO A 132 8.29 -18.20 -26.07
CA PRO A 132 8.30 -19.19 -27.12
C PRO A 132 8.71 -20.57 -26.58
N ASN A 133 8.04 -21.63 -27.01
CA ASN A 133 8.48 -23.01 -26.79
C ASN A 133 9.69 -23.35 -27.69
N LYS A 134 10.73 -22.53 -27.64
CA LYS A 134 11.99 -22.73 -28.35
C LYS A 134 13.12 -22.68 -27.34
N LEU A 135 14.10 -23.54 -27.54
CA LEU A 135 15.37 -23.42 -26.82
C LEU A 135 16.05 -22.12 -27.30
N ASN A 136 16.69 -21.40 -26.39
CA ASN A 136 17.41 -20.19 -26.74
C ASN A 136 18.54 -20.53 -27.73
N ASP A 137 18.50 -19.97 -28.95
CA ASP A 137 19.51 -20.18 -29.99
C ASP A 137 20.77 -19.31 -29.79
N GLY A 138 20.75 -18.41 -28.79
CA GLY A 138 21.87 -17.53 -28.46
C GLY A 138 23.06 -18.29 -27.86
N THR A 139 24.28 -17.82 -28.16
CA THR A 139 25.48 -18.32 -27.50
C THR A 139 25.41 -18.03 -25.99
N PRO A 140 25.82 -18.98 -25.12
CA PRO A 140 25.86 -18.75 -23.68
C PRO A 140 26.68 -17.51 -23.35
N SER A 141 26.23 -16.74 -22.34
CA SER A 141 26.99 -15.58 -21.86
C SER A 141 28.29 -16.04 -21.20
N GLU A 142 29.41 -15.45 -21.60
CA GLU A 142 30.69 -15.66 -20.94
C GLU A 142 30.78 -14.87 -19.63
N PRO A 143 31.30 -15.47 -18.54
CA PRO A 143 31.45 -14.78 -17.27
C PRO A 143 32.51 -13.67 -17.37
N LYS A 144 32.08 -12.40 -17.31
CA LYS A 144 32.97 -11.22 -17.31
C LYS A 144 33.40 -10.77 -15.92
N MET A 145 32.84 -11.36 -14.86
CA MET A 145 33.09 -10.92 -13.50
C MET A 145 34.39 -11.55 -12.96
N PRO A 146 35.30 -10.77 -12.36
CA PRO A 146 36.50 -11.33 -11.77
C PRO A 146 36.14 -12.25 -10.59
N VAL A 147 36.70 -13.46 -10.58
CA VAL A 147 36.47 -14.42 -9.49
C VAL A 147 37.14 -13.87 -8.23
N ARG A 148 36.34 -13.63 -7.17
CA ARG A 148 36.90 -13.29 -5.86
C ARG A 148 37.68 -14.49 -5.35
N ARG A 149 38.99 -14.30 -5.20
CA ARG A 149 39.90 -15.30 -4.63
C ARG A 149 39.48 -15.64 -3.21
N LYS A 150 39.58 -16.92 -2.88
CA LYS A 150 39.27 -17.44 -1.56
C LYS A 150 40.35 -16.99 -0.56
N PRO A 151 40.03 -16.86 0.74
CA PRO A 151 41.00 -16.38 1.73
C PRO A 151 42.28 -17.20 1.79
N TRP A 152 42.20 -18.51 1.57
CA TRP A 152 43.35 -19.41 1.54
C TRP A 152 44.22 -19.29 0.27
N GLU A 153 43.72 -18.68 -0.80
CA GLU A 153 44.48 -18.46 -2.05
C GLU A 153 45.39 -17.23 -1.98
N LYS A 154 45.09 -16.27 -1.09
CA LYS A 154 45.92 -15.08 -0.89
C LYS A 154 47.19 -15.37 -0.08
N ALA A 155 47.13 -16.37 0.80
CA ALA A 155 48.23 -16.69 1.71
C ALA A 155 49.48 -17.28 1.02
N LEU A 156 49.38 -17.70 -0.24
CA LEU A 156 50.48 -18.31 -1.02
C LEU A 156 51.34 -17.28 -1.78
N GLU A 157 50.92 -16.01 -1.85
CA GLU A 157 51.58 -14.97 -2.68
C GLU A 157 52.46 -14.00 -1.85
N ASP A 158 52.35 -14.04 -0.52
CA ASP A 158 53.10 -13.21 0.45
C ASP A 158 54.34 -13.92 1.03
N GLN A 159 54.95 -14.87 0.30
CA GLN A 159 56.21 -15.53 0.68
C GLN A 159 57.35 -15.31 -0.32
#